data_AF-A0A944P6I9-F1
#
_entry.id   AF-A0A944P6I9-F1
#
_cell.length_a   1.000
_cell.length_b   1.000
_cell.length_c   1.000
_cell.angle_alpha   90.00
_cell.angle_beta   90.00
_cell.angle_gamma   90.00
#
_symmetry.space_group_name_H-M   'P 1'
#
loop_
_entity.id
_entity.type
_entity.pdbx_description
1 polymer ?
#
loop_
_entity_poly.entity_id
_entity_poly.type
_entity_poly.pdbx_seq_one_letter_code
_entity_poly.pdbx_strand_id
1 'polypeptide(L)'
;MKLADHRRGWVLAALSVLTACLLAFHAAVPNTAGRPGSLLETFLPWLGLTIPVLLGLALLRRSAVASFALLLPVAAWVGLFGGLPVSGHDQAHDVVAVQHNVSDENPDPAGTARALAGTHADLIALEELTPSAAPLYAAALAADYPHHTTEGTVGLWSKYPLADAHPVDIRPAGVGEGWNRGLRATARTPRGDVAVYVAHLPSVRLGLANGFSSVRRDESAALLGAAIAAEPLDRVILLGDLNSTVDDRGLAPVSSRLNVPGSGFAFSWPAALPLARIDQIMTRSATVTHLWSLPATGSDHLPVAAHIRL
;
A
#
# COMPACT_ATOMS: atom_id res chain seq x y z
N MET A 1 -56.92 6.36 -8.05
CA MET A 1 -55.56 6.58 -8.57
C MET A 1 -54.54 6.47 -7.42
N LYS A 2 -54.18 5.23 -7.02
CA LYS A 2 -53.26 4.91 -5.89
C LYS A 2 -52.37 3.71 -6.27
N LEU A 3 -51.61 3.85 -7.36
CA LEU A 3 -50.67 2.81 -7.83
C LEU A 3 -49.23 3.34 -8.00
N ALA A 4 -48.98 4.59 -7.62
CA ALA A 4 -47.67 5.24 -7.83
C ALA A 4 -46.73 5.22 -6.60
N ASP A 5 -47.17 4.69 -5.44
CA ASP A 5 -46.41 4.82 -4.18
C ASP A 5 -45.40 3.68 -3.94
N HIS A 6 -45.69 2.46 -4.41
CA HIS A 6 -44.85 1.28 -4.16
C HIS A 6 -43.55 1.21 -4.98
N ARG A 7 -43.37 2.08 -6.00
CA ARG A 7 -42.13 2.14 -6.79
C ARG A 7 -41.06 3.07 -6.20
N ARG A 8 -41.36 3.78 -5.11
CA ARG A 8 -40.45 4.73 -4.47
C ARG A 8 -39.29 3.99 -3.80
N GLY A 9 -38.12 4.01 -4.46
CA GLY A 9 -36.86 3.54 -3.89
C GLY A 9 -36.36 2.17 -4.34
N TRP A 10 -37.06 1.46 -5.24
CA TRP A 10 -36.56 0.19 -5.79
C TRP A 10 -35.24 0.34 -6.55
N VAL A 11 -35.05 1.45 -7.26
CA VAL A 11 -33.76 1.75 -7.91
C VAL A 11 -32.65 1.89 -6.86
N LEU A 12 -32.91 2.60 -5.75
CA LEU A 12 -31.94 2.77 -4.66
C LEU A 12 -31.66 1.44 -3.94
N ALA A 13 -32.68 0.60 -3.76
CA ALA A 13 -32.53 -0.74 -3.21
C ALA A 13 -31.69 -1.62 -4.13
N ALA A 14 -31.94 -1.61 -5.45
CA ALA A 14 -31.14 -2.33 -6.43
C ALA A 14 -29.68 -1.86 -6.46
N LEU A 15 -29.45 -0.55 -6.38
CA LEU A 15 -28.09 0.02 -6.26
C LEU A 15 -27.42 -0.42 -4.95
N SER A 16 -28.15 -0.45 -3.83
CA SER A 16 -27.62 -0.92 -2.54
C SER A 16 -27.20 -2.39 -2.62
N VAL A 17 -28.04 -3.23 -3.23
CA VAL A 17 -27.73 -4.65 -3.47
C VAL A 17 -26.52 -4.79 -4.39
N LEU A 18 -26.45 -4.02 -5.49
CA LEU A 18 -25.31 -4.04 -6.40
C LEU A 18 -24.01 -3.66 -5.69
N THR A 19 -24.00 -2.58 -4.90
CA THR A 19 -22.84 -2.19 -4.09
C THR A 19 -22.43 -3.32 -3.14
N ALA A 20 -23.38 -3.93 -2.43
CA ALA A 20 -23.10 -5.05 -1.54
C ALA A 20 -22.51 -6.25 -2.29
N CYS A 21 -23.02 -6.56 -3.48
CA CYS A 21 -22.48 -7.62 -4.33
C CYS A 21 -21.06 -7.30 -4.81
N LEU A 22 -20.79 -6.05 -5.22
CA LEU A 22 -19.44 -5.63 -5.62
C LEU A 22 -18.46 -5.71 -4.45
N LEU A 23 -18.87 -5.34 -3.23
CA LEU A 23 -18.06 -5.49 -2.03
C LEU A 23 -17.83 -6.97 -1.67
N ALA A 24 -18.88 -7.79 -1.61
CA ALA A 24 -18.77 -9.18 -1.14
C ALA A 24 -18.16 -10.13 -2.18
N PHE A 25 -18.30 -9.82 -3.47
CA PHE A 25 -17.89 -10.67 -4.59
C PHE A 25 -16.95 -9.95 -5.56
N HIS A 26 -16.16 -8.98 -5.09
CA HIS A 26 -15.20 -8.25 -5.94
C HIS A 26 -14.26 -9.18 -6.71
N ALA A 27 -13.82 -10.28 -6.08
CA ALA A 27 -12.93 -11.27 -6.66
C ALA A 27 -13.54 -11.96 -7.90
N ALA A 28 -14.87 -12.05 -7.98
CA ALA A 28 -15.58 -12.62 -9.13
C ALA A 28 -15.59 -11.70 -10.36
N VAL A 29 -15.29 -10.40 -10.20
CA VAL A 29 -15.10 -9.49 -11.33
C VAL A 29 -13.78 -9.85 -12.04
N PRO A 30 -13.80 -10.26 -13.32
CA PRO A 30 -12.62 -10.75 -14.00
C PRO A 30 -11.70 -9.60 -14.46
N ASN A 31 -10.40 -9.87 -14.57
CA ASN A 31 -9.45 -9.00 -15.26
C ASN A 31 -9.45 -9.29 -16.77
N THR A 32 -10.55 -8.94 -17.45
CA THR A 32 -10.65 -8.92 -18.92
C THR A 32 -9.90 -7.71 -19.50
N ALA A 33 -10.12 -7.37 -20.78
CA ALA A 33 -9.60 -6.15 -21.38
C ALA A 33 -9.90 -4.92 -20.50
N GLY A 34 -8.87 -4.18 -20.11
CA GLY A 34 -8.98 -3.03 -19.21
C GLY A 34 -8.92 -3.32 -17.71
N ARG A 35 -8.81 -4.60 -17.31
CA ARG A 35 -8.54 -5.07 -15.93
C ARG A 35 -9.47 -4.47 -14.85
N PRO A 36 -10.80 -4.55 -15.03
CA PRO A 36 -11.75 -3.92 -14.11
C PRO A 36 -11.77 -4.55 -12.71
N GLY A 37 -11.38 -5.82 -12.56
CA GLY A 37 -11.27 -6.47 -11.24
C GLY A 37 -10.19 -5.82 -10.36
N SER A 38 -8.97 -5.65 -10.89
CA SER A 38 -7.88 -4.96 -10.18
C SER A 38 -8.22 -3.48 -9.94
N LEU A 39 -8.90 -2.81 -10.88
CA LEU A 39 -9.37 -1.45 -10.67
C LEU A 39 -10.37 -1.37 -9.51
N LEU A 40 -11.39 -2.23 -9.50
CA LEU A 40 -12.38 -2.30 -8.43
C LEU A 40 -11.71 -2.56 -7.08
N GLU A 41 -10.78 -3.51 -7.04
CA GLU A 41 -10.07 -3.89 -5.82
C GLU A 41 -9.15 -2.78 -5.29
N THR A 42 -8.45 -2.08 -6.18
CA THR A 42 -7.59 -0.93 -5.82
C THR A 42 -8.39 0.18 -5.13
N PHE A 43 -9.66 0.36 -5.51
CA PHE A 43 -10.54 1.39 -4.96
C PHE A 43 -11.68 0.81 -4.09
N LEU A 44 -11.56 -0.44 -3.64
CA LEU A 44 -12.64 -1.15 -2.94
C LEU A 44 -13.15 -0.41 -1.70
N PRO A 45 -12.29 0.18 -0.84
CA PRO A 45 -12.76 0.96 0.32
C PRO A 45 -13.69 2.11 -0.04
N TRP A 46 -13.49 2.73 -1.21
CA TRP A 46 -14.25 3.90 -1.67
C TRP A 46 -15.70 3.59 -2.03
N LEU A 47 -16.06 2.32 -2.27
CA LEU A 47 -17.46 1.92 -2.40
C LEU A 47 -18.27 2.24 -1.14
N GLY A 48 -17.62 2.37 0.02
CA GLY A 48 -18.24 2.84 1.26
C GLY A 48 -18.89 4.24 1.13
N LEU A 49 -18.37 5.12 0.26
CA LEU A 49 -18.97 6.44 0.03
C LEU A 49 -20.36 6.37 -0.63
N THR A 50 -20.69 5.26 -1.29
CA THR A 50 -22.04 5.09 -1.84
C THR A 50 -23.08 4.96 -0.73
N ILE A 51 -22.69 4.50 0.47
CA ILE A 51 -23.59 4.30 1.61
C ILE A 51 -24.24 5.62 2.07
N PRO A 52 -23.51 6.69 2.44
CA PRO A 52 -24.13 7.95 2.85
C PRO A 52 -24.94 8.60 1.73
N VAL A 53 -24.51 8.47 0.47
CA VAL A 53 -25.27 8.98 -0.69
C VAL A 53 -26.61 8.25 -0.84
N LEU A 54 -26.59 6.92 -0.81
CA LEU A 54 -27.81 6.10 -0.90
C LEU A 54 -28.73 6.33 0.31
N LEU A 55 -28.17 6.53 1.52
CA LEU A 55 -28.93 6.91 2.70
C LEU A 55 -29.66 8.24 2.50
N GLY A 56 -28.94 9.30 2.09
CA GLY A 56 -29.52 10.62 1.85
C GLY A 56 -30.65 10.56 0.82
N LEU A 57 -30.45 9.84 -0.28
CA LEU A 57 -31.48 9.64 -1.31
C LEU A 57 -32.67 8.80 -0.79
N ALA A 58 -32.44 7.76 0.01
CA ALA A 58 -33.49 6.95 0.60
C ALA A 58 -34.37 7.78 1.55
N LEU A 59 -33.75 8.63 2.37
CA LEU A 59 -34.44 9.55 3.29
C LEU A 59 -35.24 10.62 2.53
N LEU A 60 -34.64 11.26 1.53
CA LEU A 60 -35.33 12.24 0.66
C LEU A 60 -36.54 11.63 -0.04
N ARG A 61 -36.45 10.36 -0.45
CA ARG A 61 -37.55 9.62 -1.08
C ARG A 61 -38.48 8.94 -0.08
N ARG A 62 -38.22 9.06 1.22
CA ARG A 62 -38.95 8.44 2.34
C ARG A 62 -39.22 6.94 2.11
N SER A 63 -38.23 6.22 1.59
CA SER A 63 -38.38 4.81 1.19
C SER A 63 -37.81 3.85 2.24
N ALA A 64 -38.69 3.15 2.95
CA ALA A 64 -38.29 2.12 3.91
C ALA A 64 -37.52 0.97 3.22
N VAL A 65 -37.94 0.57 2.02
CA VAL A 65 -37.27 -0.51 1.26
C VAL A 65 -35.82 -0.14 0.95
N ALA A 66 -35.57 1.08 0.49
CA ALA A 66 -34.22 1.56 0.23
C ALA A 66 -33.38 1.65 1.52
N SER A 67 -33.96 2.13 2.62
CA SER A 67 -33.29 2.19 3.92
C SER A 67 -32.90 0.81 4.46
N PHE A 68 -33.78 -0.20 4.33
CA PHE A 68 -33.46 -1.57 4.75
C PHE A 68 -32.41 -2.21 3.84
N ALA A 69 -32.50 -2.02 2.52
CA ALA A 69 -31.51 -2.56 1.59
C ALA A 69 -30.09 -2.01 1.83
N LEU A 70 -29.98 -0.79 2.37
CA LEU A 70 -28.69 -0.17 2.72
C LEU A 70 -27.91 -0.92 3.81
N LEU A 71 -28.59 -1.74 4.62
CA LEU A 71 -27.90 -2.59 5.61
C LEU A 71 -26.93 -3.57 4.95
N LEU A 72 -27.18 -3.98 3.69
CA LEU A 72 -26.33 -4.91 2.96
C LEU A 72 -24.93 -4.32 2.66
N PRO A 73 -24.79 -3.19 1.96
CA PRO A 73 -23.47 -2.61 1.72
C PRO A 73 -22.80 -2.12 3.01
N VAL A 74 -23.55 -1.69 4.03
CA VAL A 74 -23.00 -1.38 5.36
C VAL A 74 -22.35 -2.62 5.97
N ALA A 75 -23.06 -3.73 6.04
CA ALA A 75 -22.54 -4.97 6.62
C ALA A 75 -21.35 -5.50 5.82
N ALA A 76 -21.40 -5.47 4.49
CA ALA A 76 -20.29 -5.89 3.63
C ALA A 76 -19.04 -5.01 3.85
N TRP A 77 -19.21 -3.68 3.87
CA TRP A 77 -18.10 -2.76 4.07
C TRP A 77 -17.49 -2.89 5.48
N VAL A 78 -18.32 -2.97 6.53
CA VAL A 78 -17.85 -3.19 7.90
C VAL A 78 -17.19 -4.57 8.04
N GLY A 79 -17.66 -5.60 7.34
CA GLY A 79 -17.01 -6.92 7.33
C GLY A 79 -15.61 -6.90 6.74
N LEU A 80 -15.38 -6.12 5.68
CA LEU A 80 -14.08 -6.00 5.01
C LEU A 80 -13.12 -5.04 5.71
N PHE A 81 -13.63 -3.90 6.20
CA PHE A 81 -12.81 -2.77 6.64
C PHE A 81 -13.04 -2.38 8.11
N GLY A 82 -14.05 -2.93 8.76
CA GLY A 82 -14.41 -2.64 10.16
C GLY A 82 -13.64 -3.47 11.19
N GLY A 83 -12.83 -4.44 10.75
CA GLY A 83 -11.96 -5.26 11.60
C GLY A 83 -10.73 -4.50 12.14
N LEU A 84 -10.85 -3.21 12.41
CA LEU A 84 -9.79 -2.43 13.04
C LEU A 84 -9.69 -2.88 14.50
N PRO A 85 -8.61 -3.56 14.96
CA PRO A 85 -8.15 -3.22 16.28
C PRO A 85 -7.92 -1.71 16.25
N VAL A 86 -8.54 -0.99 17.17
CA VAL A 86 -8.04 0.32 17.56
C VAL A 86 -6.66 0.03 18.12
N SER A 87 -5.65 -0.05 17.25
CA SER A 87 -4.27 -0.19 17.66
C SER A 87 -3.94 1.09 18.39
N GLY A 88 -4.09 1.05 19.71
CA GLY A 88 -3.57 2.09 20.57
C GLY A 88 -2.09 2.26 20.26
N HIS A 89 -1.62 3.51 20.31
CA HIS A 89 -0.20 3.86 20.15
C HIS A 89 0.71 3.16 21.18
N ASP A 90 0.12 2.46 22.16
CA ASP A 90 0.77 1.82 23.31
C ASP A 90 1.11 0.33 23.13
N GLN A 91 0.93 -0.26 21.94
CA GLN A 91 1.42 -1.62 21.70
C GLN A 91 2.95 -1.63 21.60
N ALA A 92 3.58 -2.51 22.39
CA ALA A 92 5.03 -2.71 22.36
C ALA A 92 5.51 -3.05 20.93
N HIS A 93 6.64 -2.46 20.55
CA HIS A 93 7.31 -2.67 19.27
C HIS A 93 8.81 -2.80 19.47
N ASP A 94 9.48 -3.48 18.54
CA ASP A 94 10.94 -3.68 18.56
C ASP A 94 11.64 -2.85 17.47
N VAL A 95 10.92 -2.51 16.39
CA VAL A 95 11.44 -1.76 15.24
C VAL A 95 10.43 -0.70 14.82
N VAL A 96 10.89 0.52 14.60
CA VAL A 96 10.16 1.53 13.82
C VAL A 96 10.72 1.54 12.40
N ALA A 97 9.86 1.32 11.40
CA ALA A 97 10.25 1.35 9.99
C ALA A 97 9.51 2.47 9.26
N VAL A 98 10.22 3.16 8.36
CA VAL A 98 9.64 4.15 7.45
C VAL A 98 9.97 3.75 6.02
N GLN A 99 8.99 3.88 5.14
CA GLN A 99 9.17 3.76 3.70
C GLN A 99 8.69 5.03 3.02
N HIS A 100 9.40 5.46 1.98
CA HIS A 100 9.06 6.66 1.23
C HIS A 100 9.51 6.61 -0.23
N ASN A 101 8.55 6.63 -1.17
CA ASN A 101 8.84 7.03 -2.54
C ASN A 101 9.22 8.51 -2.53
N VAL A 102 10.50 8.80 -2.76
CA VAL A 102 11.01 10.16 -2.61
C VAL A 102 10.72 11.06 -3.79
N SER A 103 10.10 10.55 -4.87
CA SER A 103 9.94 11.19 -6.17
C SER A 103 11.26 11.50 -6.87
N ASP A 104 11.40 11.07 -8.12
CA ASP A 104 12.57 11.41 -8.96
C ASP A 104 12.62 12.89 -9.36
N GLU A 105 11.53 13.64 -9.13
CA GLU A 105 11.40 15.08 -9.37
C GLU A 105 11.49 15.92 -8.07
N ASN A 106 11.85 15.32 -6.94
CA ASN A 106 11.85 16.00 -5.64
C ASN A 106 12.80 17.22 -5.59
N PRO A 107 12.27 18.44 -5.31
CA PRO A 107 13.07 19.66 -5.32
C PRO A 107 13.91 19.85 -4.04
N ASP A 108 13.65 19.11 -2.96
CA ASP A 108 14.37 19.21 -1.69
C ASP A 108 14.71 17.82 -1.08
N PRO A 109 15.70 17.10 -1.65
CA PRO A 109 16.16 15.82 -1.11
C PRO A 109 16.67 15.93 0.33
N ALA A 110 17.39 17.00 0.66
CA ALA A 110 17.99 17.17 1.98
C ALA A 110 16.94 17.48 3.06
N GLY A 111 15.93 18.29 2.74
CA GLY A 111 14.78 18.52 3.62
C GLY A 111 13.94 17.27 3.82
N THR A 112 13.72 16.51 2.74
CA THR A 112 13.07 15.20 2.83
C THR A 112 13.83 14.26 3.76
N ALA A 113 15.15 14.12 3.59
CA ALA A 113 16.00 13.30 4.45
C ALA A 113 15.93 13.72 5.93
N ARG A 114 15.97 15.03 6.22
CA ARG A 114 15.84 15.54 7.60
C ARG A 114 14.46 15.26 8.19
N ALA A 115 13.39 15.37 7.41
CA ALA A 115 12.04 15.05 7.87
C ALA A 115 11.94 13.56 8.25
N LEU A 116 12.53 12.68 7.43
CA LEU A 116 12.57 11.24 7.72
C LEU A 116 13.46 10.92 8.94
N ALA A 117 14.62 11.57 9.09
CA ALA A 117 15.48 11.41 10.26
C ALA A 117 14.76 11.81 11.56
N GLY A 118 13.96 12.88 11.51
CA GLY A 118 13.16 13.36 12.64
C GLY A 118 12.07 12.40 13.14
N THR A 119 11.79 11.32 12.40
CA THR A 119 10.91 10.24 12.87
C THR A 119 11.58 9.33 13.89
N HIS A 120 12.91 9.37 13.96
CA HIS A 120 13.73 8.43 14.73
C HIS A 120 13.46 6.96 14.39
N ALA A 121 13.04 6.66 13.16
CA ALA A 121 12.92 5.29 12.67
C ALA A 121 14.22 4.50 12.86
N ASP A 122 14.14 3.18 12.93
CA ASP A 122 15.32 2.32 12.96
C ASP A 122 15.74 1.88 11.56
N LEU A 123 14.76 1.78 10.66
CA LEU A 123 14.93 1.48 9.23
C LEU A 123 14.20 2.54 8.39
N ILE A 124 14.89 3.07 7.38
CA ILE A 124 14.31 3.97 6.36
C ILE A 124 14.57 3.35 4.99
N ALA A 125 13.50 3.01 4.28
CA ALA A 125 13.54 2.60 2.88
C ALA A 125 13.13 3.76 1.97
N LEU A 126 13.89 3.97 0.90
CA LEU A 126 13.63 5.01 -0.09
C LEU A 126 13.49 4.40 -1.48
N GLU A 127 12.46 4.83 -2.22
CA GLU A 127 12.24 4.51 -3.63
C GLU A 127 12.37 5.78 -4.49
N GLU A 128 12.57 5.61 -5.81
CA GLU A 128 12.81 6.70 -6.76
C GLU A 128 14.07 7.55 -6.48
N LEU A 129 15.07 6.95 -5.85
CA LEU A 129 16.37 7.59 -5.72
C LEU A 129 17.02 7.80 -7.08
N THR A 130 17.28 9.06 -7.41
CA THR A 130 18.09 9.41 -8.58
C THR A 130 19.58 9.36 -8.26
N PRO A 131 20.45 9.10 -9.25
CA PRO A 131 21.89 9.12 -9.04
C PRO A 131 22.43 10.46 -8.51
N SER A 132 21.77 11.58 -8.86
CA SER A 132 22.14 12.92 -8.39
C SER A 132 21.65 13.21 -6.96
N ALA A 133 20.51 12.66 -6.54
CA ALA A 133 19.96 12.90 -5.20
C ALA A 133 20.53 11.94 -4.14
N ALA A 134 20.94 10.72 -4.52
CA ALA A 134 21.40 9.70 -3.57
C ALA A 134 22.53 10.17 -2.62
N PRO A 135 23.57 10.89 -3.08
CA PRO A 135 24.60 11.43 -2.17
C PRO A 135 24.05 12.45 -1.15
N LEU A 136 22.99 13.18 -1.49
CA LEU A 136 22.36 14.17 -0.59
C LEU A 136 21.59 13.47 0.53
N TYR A 137 20.84 12.41 0.20
CA TYR A 137 20.19 11.55 1.20
C TYR A 137 21.23 10.88 2.10
N ALA A 138 22.28 10.30 1.52
CA ALA A 138 23.34 9.65 2.28
C ALA A 138 24.01 10.62 3.26
N ALA A 139 24.37 11.83 2.82
CA ALA A 139 24.98 12.84 3.68
C ALA A 139 24.05 13.31 4.81
N ALA A 140 22.77 13.52 4.52
CA ALA A 140 21.81 14.01 5.50
C ALA A 140 21.41 12.96 6.55
N LEU A 141 21.43 11.66 6.20
CA LEU A 141 21.09 10.56 7.10
C LEU A 141 22.30 9.96 7.84
N ALA A 142 23.54 10.27 7.43
CA ALA A 142 24.74 9.60 7.90
C ALA A 142 24.95 9.62 9.42
N ALA A 143 24.53 10.69 10.11
CA ALA A 143 24.73 10.84 11.55
C ALA A 143 23.88 9.85 12.36
N ASP A 144 22.63 9.64 11.94
CA ASP A 144 21.65 8.83 12.66
C ASP A 144 21.56 7.39 12.10
N TYR A 145 21.93 7.19 10.82
CA TYR A 145 21.81 5.93 10.10
C TYR A 145 23.17 5.56 9.46
N PRO A 146 24.15 5.08 10.25
CA PRO A 146 25.51 4.83 9.76
C PRO A 146 25.61 3.64 8.79
N HIS A 147 24.58 2.79 8.71
CA HIS A 147 24.55 1.63 7.84
C HIS A 147 23.55 1.86 6.71
N HIS A 148 24.02 1.88 5.47
CA HIS A 148 23.14 2.02 4.31
C HIS A 148 23.63 1.22 3.10
N THR A 149 22.70 0.94 2.20
CA THR A 149 22.97 0.32 0.90
C THR A 149 21.93 0.78 -0.12
N THR A 150 22.32 0.84 -1.40
CA THR A 150 21.47 1.31 -2.50
C THR A 150 21.65 0.41 -3.72
N GLU A 151 20.55 0.05 -4.36
CA GLU A 151 20.53 -0.76 -5.58
C GLU A 151 19.62 -0.09 -6.60
N GLY A 152 20.20 0.37 -7.71
CA GLY A 152 19.46 1.12 -8.73
C GLY A 152 18.77 2.36 -8.16
N THR A 153 17.43 2.36 -8.13
CA THR A 153 16.62 3.48 -7.62
C THR A 153 16.01 3.23 -6.24
N VAL A 154 16.46 2.21 -5.51
CA VAL A 154 15.99 1.90 -4.15
C VAL A 154 17.14 1.88 -3.16
N GLY A 155 16.87 2.19 -1.90
CA GLY A 155 17.89 2.20 -0.85
C GLY A 155 17.33 1.94 0.53
N LEU A 156 18.20 1.47 1.42
CA LEU A 156 17.91 1.18 2.82
C LEU A 156 18.95 1.86 3.70
N TRP A 157 18.48 2.64 4.68
CA TRP A 157 19.24 3.24 5.76
C TRP A 157 18.81 2.62 7.09
N SER A 158 19.76 2.35 7.96
CA SER A 158 19.55 1.55 9.16
C SER A 158 20.43 2.02 10.31
N LYS A 159 19.86 2.04 11.51
CA LYS A 159 20.63 2.12 12.76
C LYS A 159 21.37 0.83 13.08
N TYR A 160 20.88 -0.29 12.55
CA TYR A 160 21.45 -1.63 12.73
C TYR A 160 22.43 -1.97 11.61
N PRO A 161 23.50 -2.75 11.87
CA PRO A 161 24.41 -3.21 10.82
C PRO A 161 23.65 -3.96 9.71
N LEU A 162 23.98 -3.62 8.46
CA LEU A 162 23.47 -4.29 7.28
C LEU A 162 24.50 -5.28 6.73
N ALA A 163 24.05 -6.45 6.29
CA ALA A 163 24.85 -7.48 5.66
C ALA A 163 24.13 -8.08 4.44
N ASP A 164 24.88 -8.79 3.59
CA ASP A 164 24.36 -9.58 2.46
C ASP A 164 23.39 -8.79 1.55
N ALA A 165 23.73 -7.52 1.33
CA ALA A 165 22.99 -6.62 0.45
C ALA A 165 23.21 -7.00 -1.02
N HIS A 166 22.14 -7.16 -1.77
CA HIS A 166 22.19 -7.46 -3.20
C HIS A 166 20.89 -7.04 -3.91
N PRO A 167 20.93 -6.81 -5.22
CA PRO A 167 19.73 -6.51 -5.99
C PRO A 167 18.80 -7.72 -6.09
N VAL A 168 17.50 -7.46 -6.10
CA VAL A 168 16.44 -8.45 -6.36
C VAL A 168 15.86 -8.18 -7.73
N ASP A 169 16.02 -9.14 -8.65
CA ASP A 169 15.47 -9.00 -9.99
C ASP A 169 13.94 -9.15 -9.98
N ILE A 170 13.27 -8.01 -9.93
CA ILE A 170 11.81 -7.89 -10.07
C ILE A 170 11.43 -7.30 -11.43
N ARG A 171 12.34 -7.33 -12.42
CA ARG A 171 12.14 -6.68 -13.72
C ARG A 171 11.10 -7.45 -14.55
N PRO A 172 9.96 -6.82 -14.89
CA PRO A 172 8.95 -7.46 -15.73
C PRO A 172 9.42 -7.55 -17.18
N ALA A 173 8.72 -8.35 -17.99
CA ALA A 173 9.10 -8.57 -19.38
C ALA A 173 8.98 -7.27 -20.20
N GLY A 174 9.90 -7.09 -21.16
CA GLY A 174 9.91 -5.93 -22.05
C GLY A 174 10.36 -4.62 -21.41
N VAL A 175 11.03 -4.67 -20.25
CA VAL A 175 11.74 -3.55 -19.61
C VAL A 175 13.25 -3.73 -19.80
N GLY A 176 13.98 -2.64 -20.04
CA GLY A 176 15.42 -2.68 -20.38
C GLY A 176 16.33 -3.20 -19.26
N GLU A 177 17.53 -3.68 -19.63
CA GLU A 177 18.48 -4.39 -18.75
C GLU A 177 19.10 -3.55 -17.60
N GLY A 178 18.77 -2.26 -17.49
CA GLY A 178 19.20 -1.39 -16.39
C GLY A 178 18.13 -1.12 -15.32
N TRP A 179 16.96 -1.74 -15.41
CA TRP A 179 15.89 -1.53 -14.44
C TRP A 179 16.19 -2.35 -13.18
N ASN A 180 16.66 -1.67 -12.14
CA ASN A 180 16.95 -2.24 -10.82
C ASN A 180 16.16 -1.46 -9.76
N ARG A 181 15.12 -2.11 -9.23
CA ARG A 181 14.16 -1.51 -8.27
C ARG A 181 13.82 -2.46 -7.13
N GLY A 182 14.71 -3.42 -6.87
CA GLY A 182 14.56 -4.41 -5.80
C GLY A 182 15.88 -4.56 -5.06
N LEU A 183 15.82 -4.53 -3.74
CA LEU A 183 16.96 -4.66 -2.84
C LEU A 183 16.60 -5.66 -1.74
N ARG A 184 17.53 -6.55 -1.40
CA ARG A 184 17.48 -7.38 -0.20
C ARG A 184 18.72 -7.12 0.63
N ALA A 185 18.56 -6.87 1.92
CA ALA A 185 19.65 -6.82 2.90
C ALA A 185 19.24 -7.54 4.19
N THR A 186 20.21 -7.95 5.01
CA THR A 186 19.97 -8.46 6.36
C THR A 186 20.27 -7.35 7.38
N ALA A 187 19.28 -6.97 8.18
CA ALA A 187 19.46 -6.07 9.32
C ALA A 187 19.70 -6.87 10.59
N ARG A 188 20.84 -6.64 11.26
CA ARG A 188 21.21 -7.30 12.52
C ARG A 188 20.63 -6.56 13.72
N THR A 189 19.37 -6.85 14.05
CA THR A 189 18.66 -6.19 15.14
C THR A 189 19.01 -6.79 16.51
N PRO A 190 18.72 -6.12 17.63
CA PRO A 190 18.85 -6.69 18.97
C PRO A 190 18.00 -7.96 19.20
N ARG A 191 16.98 -8.20 18.35
CA ARG A 191 16.12 -9.39 18.39
C ARG A 191 16.57 -10.50 17.43
N GLY A 192 17.69 -10.32 16.76
CA GLY A 192 18.24 -11.22 15.75
C GLY A 192 18.14 -10.67 14.34
N ASP A 193 18.57 -11.48 13.38
CA ASP A 193 18.63 -11.10 11.98
C ASP A 193 17.23 -11.04 11.35
N VAL A 194 17.01 -10.02 10.52
CA VAL A 194 15.78 -9.79 9.77
C VAL A 194 16.13 -9.52 8.31
N ALA A 195 15.51 -10.23 7.37
CA ALA A 195 15.60 -9.90 5.96
C ALA A 195 14.75 -8.67 5.67
N VAL A 196 15.37 -7.62 5.12
CA VAL A 196 14.68 -6.40 4.70
C VAL A 196 14.70 -6.34 3.18
N TYR A 197 13.50 -6.30 2.61
CA TYR A 197 13.29 -6.08 1.19
C TYR A 197 12.84 -4.65 0.96
N VAL A 198 13.46 -3.97 0.00
CA VAL A 198 12.99 -2.69 -0.53
C VAL A 198 12.59 -2.88 -1.99
N ALA A 199 11.40 -2.45 -2.37
CA ALA A 199 10.89 -2.67 -3.73
C ALA A 199 10.05 -1.50 -4.25
N HIS A 200 10.26 -1.17 -5.52
CA HIS A 200 9.42 -0.22 -6.25
C HIS A 200 8.86 -0.90 -7.51
N LEU A 201 7.58 -1.27 -7.46
CA LEU A 201 6.90 -1.91 -8.58
C LEU A 201 6.53 -0.90 -9.67
N PRO A 202 6.44 -1.31 -10.95
CA PRO A 202 6.03 -0.44 -12.05
C PRO A 202 4.72 0.31 -11.77
N SER A 203 4.67 1.60 -12.14
CA SER A 203 3.48 2.42 -11.97
C SER A 203 2.29 1.92 -12.79
N VAL A 204 1.10 2.10 -12.25
CA VAL A 204 -0.18 1.81 -12.92
C VAL A 204 -0.77 3.08 -13.51
N ARG A 205 -1.47 2.97 -14.64
CA ARG A 205 -2.19 4.10 -15.25
C ARG A 205 -3.60 3.68 -15.59
N LEU A 206 -4.55 4.60 -15.40
CA LEU A 206 -5.91 4.44 -15.89
C LEU A 206 -6.06 5.23 -17.20
N GLY A 207 -6.40 4.56 -18.29
CA GLY A 207 -6.58 5.19 -19.59
C GLY A 207 -7.84 4.71 -20.32
N LEU A 208 -8.44 5.57 -21.14
CA LEU A 208 -9.67 5.25 -21.87
C LEU A 208 -9.54 4.05 -22.81
N ALA A 209 -8.37 3.90 -23.46
CA ALA A 209 -8.13 2.82 -24.41
C ALA A 209 -7.71 1.50 -23.75
N ASN A 210 -6.91 1.58 -22.67
CA ASN A 210 -6.22 0.43 -22.08
C ASN A 210 -6.76 0.02 -20.71
N GLY A 211 -7.74 0.76 -20.17
CA GLY A 211 -8.27 0.58 -18.81
C GLY A 211 -7.16 0.74 -17.77
N PHE A 212 -7.15 -0.13 -16.76
CA PHE A 212 -6.17 -0.13 -15.68
C PHE A 212 -4.92 -0.93 -16.07
N SER A 213 -3.84 -0.24 -16.42
CA SER A 213 -2.61 -0.86 -16.94
C SER A 213 -1.71 -1.38 -15.81
N SER A 214 -1.96 -2.59 -15.32
CA SER A 214 -1.18 -3.18 -14.21
C SER A 214 -0.31 -4.38 -14.60
N VAL A 215 -0.30 -4.83 -15.86
CA VAL A 215 0.37 -6.09 -16.27
C VAL A 215 1.82 -6.18 -15.81
N ARG A 216 2.63 -5.13 -16.06
CA ARG A 216 4.04 -5.09 -15.62
C ARG A 216 4.18 -5.06 -14.10
N ARG A 217 3.28 -4.36 -13.40
CA ARG A 217 3.23 -4.32 -11.94
C ARG A 217 2.97 -5.72 -11.38
N ASP A 218 1.99 -6.42 -11.92
CA ASP A 218 1.64 -7.79 -11.52
C ASP A 218 2.76 -8.79 -11.78
N GLU A 219 3.43 -8.70 -12.94
CA GLU A 219 4.62 -9.52 -13.24
C GLU A 219 5.75 -9.27 -12.23
N SER A 220 6.02 -7.99 -11.92
CA SER A 220 7.02 -7.60 -10.92
C SER A 220 6.65 -8.08 -9.52
N ALA A 221 5.36 -8.01 -9.14
CA ALA A 221 4.85 -8.57 -7.90
C ALA A 221 5.03 -10.10 -7.81
N ALA A 222 4.85 -10.82 -8.93
CA ALA A 222 5.10 -12.26 -8.98
C ALA A 222 6.58 -12.60 -8.75
N LEU A 223 7.50 -11.84 -9.37
CA LEU A 223 8.94 -11.99 -9.16
C LEU A 223 9.35 -11.68 -7.72
N LEU A 224 8.85 -10.57 -7.16
CA LEU A 224 9.08 -10.20 -5.75
C LEU A 224 8.55 -11.27 -4.80
N GLY A 225 7.33 -11.76 -5.03
CA GLY A 225 6.72 -12.84 -4.24
C GLY A 225 7.53 -14.14 -4.29
N ALA A 226 8.11 -14.48 -5.45
CA ALA A 226 9.00 -15.62 -5.59
C ALA A 226 10.32 -15.43 -4.82
N ALA A 227 10.91 -14.24 -4.87
CA ALA A 227 12.13 -13.91 -4.11
C ALA A 227 11.88 -14.00 -2.60
N ILE A 228 10.78 -13.42 -2.10
CA ILE A 228 10.39 -13.51 -0.69
C ILE A 228 10.12 -14.96 -0.30
N ALA A 229 9.46 -15.75 -1.14
CA ALA A 229 9.22 -17.17 -0.86
C ALA A 229 10.51 -17.99 -0.74
N ALA A 230 11.58 -17.59 -1.44
CA ALA A 230 12.89 -18.23 -1.39
C ALA A 230 13.80 -17.72 -0.24
N GLU A 231 13.42 -16.66 0.47
CA GLU A 231 14.22 -16.08 1.55
C GLU A 231 14.39 -17.08 2.72
N PRO A 232 15.64 -17.42 3.10
CA PRO A 232 15.92 -18.36 4.18
C PRO A 232 15.64 -17.83 5.58
N LEU A 233 15.66 -16.51 5.80
CA LEU A 233 15.32 -15.95 7.11
C LEU A 233 13.81 -16.01 7.36
N ASP A 234 13.40 -16.50 8.54
CA ASP A 234 11.99 -16.56 8.91
C ASP A 234 11.36 -15.16 8.97
N ARG A 235 12.07 -14.21 9.58
CA ARG A 235 11.63 -12.82 9.74
C ARG A 235 11.95 -12.01 8.50
N VAL A 236 10.91 -11.45 7.90
CA VAL A 236 11.01 -10.58 6.72
C VAL A 236 10.26 -9.29 6.98
N ILE A 237 10.84 -8.17 6.58
CA ILE A 237 10.17 -6.87 6.45
C ILE A 237 10.26 -6.45 4.98
N LEU A 238 9.13 -6.21 4.35
CA LEU A 238 9.04 -5.58 3.03
C LEU A 238 8.63 -4.12 3.23
N LEU A 239 9.40 -3.22 2.63
CA LEU A 239 9.17 -1.78 2.57
C LEU A 239 9.10 -1.43 1.08
N GLY A 240 7.99 -0.88 0.58
CA GLY A 240 8.01 -0.45 -0.81
C GLY A 240 6.77 0.25 -1.34
N ASP A 241 6.96 1.05 -2.38
CA ASP A 241 5.90 1.48 -3.29
C ASP A 241 5.52 0.32 -4.22
N LEU A 242 4.41 -0.35 -3.88
CA LEU A 242 3.89 -1.47 -4.66
C LEU A 242 2.91 -1.02 -5.75
N ASN A 243 2.72 0.28 -5.92
CA ASN A 243 1.85 0.91 -6.91
C ASN A 243 0.40 0.37 -6.90
N SER A 244 -0.07 -0.11 -5.74
CA SER A 244 -1.43 -0.59 -5.52
C SER A 244 -1.72 -0.88 -4.05
N THR A 245 -2.99 -0.98 -3.72
CA THR A 245 -3.47 -1.37 -2.39
C THR A 245 -3.41 -2.89 -2.21
N VAL A 246 -3.34 -3.33 -0.96
CA VAL A 246 -3.27 -4.75 -0.59
C VAL A 246 -4.51 -5.56 -0.98
N ASP A 247 -5.63 -4.90 -1.26
CA ASP A 247 -6.87 -5.52 -1.74
C ASP A 247 -6.82 -5.95 -3.22
N ASP A 248 -5.89 -5.39 -4.01
CA ASP A 248 -5.73 -5.76 -5.43
C ASP A 248 -5.08 -7.13 -5.56
N ARG A 249 -5.77 -8.04 -6.25
CA ARG A 249 -5.27 -9.39 -6.55
C ARG A 249 -3.91 -9.40 -7.26
N GLY A 250 -3.53 -8.33 -7.94
CA GLY A 250 -2.21 -8.19 -8.56
C GLY A 250 -1.06 -8.30 -7.55
N LEU A 251 -1.31 -7.99 -6.26
CA LEU A 251 -0.33 -8.16 -5.19
C LEU A 251 -0.42 -9.52 -4.47
N ALA A 252 -1.33 -10.42 -4.86
CA ALA A 252 -1.49 -11.73 -4.23
C ALA A 252 -0.18 -12.56 -4.13
N PRO A 253 0.74 -12.54 -5.13
CA PRO A 253 2.01 -13.25 -4.99
C PRO A 253 2.88 -12.76 -3.82
N VAL A 254 2.75 -11.50 -3.43
CA VAL A 254 3.46 -10.88 -2.30
C VAL A 254 2.66 -11.06 -1.00
N SER A 255 1.37 -10.71 -1.01
CA SER A 255 0.51 -10.75 0.18
C SER A 255 0.22 -12.17 0.68
N SER A 256 0.31 -13.19 -0.18
CA SER A 256 0.23 -14.59 0.26
C SER A 256 1.46 -15.07 1.06
N ARG A 257 2.56 -14.29 1.07
CA ARG A 257 3.82 -14.62 1.74
C ARG A 257 4.08 -13.79 2.99
N LEU A 258 3.28 -12.74 3.20
CA LEU A 258 3.48 -11.73 4.23
C LEU A 258 2.17 -11.46 4.96
N ASN A 259 2.26 -11.22 6.26
CA ASN A 259 1.22 -10.61 7.06
C ASN A 259 0.97 -9.18 6.56
N VAL A 260 -0.22 -8.98 6.03
CA VAL A 260 -0.71 -7.68 5.58
C VAL A 260 -1.25 -6.92 6.79
N PRO A 261 -0.72 -5.73 7.14
CA PRO A 261 -1.39 -4.90 8.14
C PRO A 261 -2.80 -4.56 7.64
N GLY A 262 -3.76 -4.53 8.57
CA GLY A 262 -5.15 -4.27 8.28
C GLY A 262 -5.36 -3.02 7.40
N SER A 263 -6.54 -2.92 6.82
CA SER A 263 -6.97 -1.91 5.83
C SER A 263 -7.03 -0.46 6.34
N GLY A 264 -6.26 -0.13 7.39
CA GLY A 264 -6.12 1.21 7.94
C GLY A 264 -5.70 2.24 6.89
N PHE A 265 -6.33 3.41 7.00
CA PHE A 265 -6.27 4.58 6.11
C PHE A 265 -4.92 5.31 6.08
N ALA A 266 -3.79 4.61 6.15
CA ALA A 266 -2.47 5.19 5.91
C ALA A 266 -2.30 5.52 4.40
N PHE A 267 -3.25 6.25 3.83
CA PHE A 267 -3.22 6.71 2.46
C PHE A 267 -1.98 7.58 2.28
N SER A 268 -1.26 7.27 1.21
CA SER A 268 0.05 7.83 0.92
C SER A 268 0.04 8.60 -0.40
N TRP A 269 -0.87 8.28 -1.31
CA TRP A 269 -0.85 8.83 -2.66
C TRP A 269 -2.23 9.29 -3.15
N PRO A 270 -2.32 10.43 -3.87
CA PRO A 270 -1.28 11.46 -3.99
C PRO A 270 -1.16 12.28 -2.70
N ALA A 271 0.02 12.83 -2.39
CA ALA A 271 0.29 13.58 -1.16
C ALA A 271 -0.67 14.76 -0.95
N ALA A 272 -1.08 15.44 -2.03
CA ALA A 272 -1.98 16.59 -1.98
C ALA A 272 -3.43 16.22 -1.59
N LEU A 273 -3.85 14.98 -1.88
CA LEU A 273 -5.16 14.45 -1.52
C LEU A 273 -5.04 12.93 -1.44
N PRO A 274 -4.62 12.36 -0.29
CA PRO A 274 -4.32 10.94 -0.20
C PRO A 274 -5.58 10.09 -0.43
N LEU A 275 -5.56 9.28 -1.48
CA LEU A 275 -6.69 8.44 -1.91
C LEU A 275 -6.39 6.93 -1.82
N ALA A 276 -5.13 6.55 -1.88
CA ALA A 276 -4.71 5.15 -1.83
C ALA A 276 -3.45 5.00 -0.97
N ARG A 277 -3.35 3.85 -0.30
CA ARG A 277 -2.11 3.38 0.31
C ARG A 277 -1.45 2.47 -0.71
N ILE A 278 -0.56 3.02 -1.53
CA ILE A 278 0.23 2.23 -2.51
C ILE A 278 1.63 1.90 -1.99
N ASP A 279 2.06 2.68 -1.01
CA ASP A 279 3.24 2.51 -0.16
C ASP A 279 2.91 1.52 0.96
N GLN A 280 3.67 0.42 1.06
CA GLN A 280 3.38 -0.71 1.95
C GLN A 280 4.54 -1.05 2.88
N ILE A 281 4.18 -1.39 4.12
CA ILE A 281 5.06 -2.06 5.07
C ILE A 281 4.40 -3.39 5.44
N MET A 282 5.04 -4.50 5.11
CA MET A 282 4.50 -5.85 5.29
C MET A 282 5.54 -6.76 5.92
N THR A 283 5.12 -7.82 6.62
CA THR A 283 6.06 -8.62 7.42
C THR A 283 5.81 -10.13 7.33
N ARG A 284 6.83 -10.97 7.48
CA ARG A 284 6.70 -12.43 7.72
C ARG A 284 7.29 -12.76 9.08
N SER A 285 6.61 -13.61 9.85
CA SER A 285 7.05 -14.01 11.21
C SER A 285 7.34 -12.81 12.13
N ALA A 286 6.67 -11.70 11.88
CA ALA A 286 6.65 -10.47 12.66
C ALA A 286 5.24 -9.84 12.51
N THR A 287 4.95 -8.78 13.27
CA THR A 287 3.64 -8.14 13.27
C THR A 287 3.78 -6.63 13.18
N VAL A 288 3.15 -6.02 12.17
CA VAL A 288 2.90 -4.58 12.14
C VAL A 288 1.80 -4.27 13.16
N THR A 289 2.15 -3.63 14.27
CA THR A 289 1.21 -3.31 15.36
C THR A 289 0.50 -1.97 15.14
N HIS A 290 1.16 -1.04 14.45
CA HIS A 290 0.62 0.27 14.08
C HIS A 290 1.19 0.70 12.72
N LEU A 291 0.37 1.33 11.88
CA LEU A 291 0.72 1.80 10.54
C LEU A 291 0.02 3.13 10.27
N TRP A 292 0.76 4.15 9.87
CA TRP A 292 0.23 5.51 9.62
C TRP A 292 1.03 6.22 8.53
N SER A 293 0.44 7.25 7.91
CA SER A 293 1.16 8.16 7.02
C SER A 293 1.72 9.37 7.79
N LEU A 294 2.88 9.86 7.34
CA LEU A 294 3.58 11.00 7.89
C LEU A 294 3.24 12.29 7.10
N PRO A 295 3.57 13.48 7.64
CA PRO A 295 3.41 14.73 6.90
C PRO A 295 4.12 14.74 5.55
N ALA A 296 3.58 15.51 4.61
CA ALA A 296 4.12 15.63 3.27
C ALA A 296 5.57 16.15 3.25
N THR A 297 6.35 15.64 2.29
CA THR A 297 7.70 16.13 1.97
C THR A 297 7.68 16.87 0.63
N GLY A 298 8.81 16.92 -0.10
CA GLY A 298 8.86 17.35 -1.50
C GLY A 298 8.38 16.31 -2.53
N SER A 299 7.90 15.14 -2.08
CA SER A 299 7.41 14.05 -2.95
C SER A 299 5.90 14.18 -3.21
N ASP A 300 5.42 13.57 -4.30
CA ASP A 300 3.99 13.35 -4.55
C ASP A 300 3.42 12.17 -3.74
N HIS A 301 4.25 11.49 -2.95
CA HIS A 301 3.86 10.52 -1.93
C HIS A 301 4.00 11.09 -0.51
N LEU A 302 3.18 10.61 0.42
CA LEU A 302 3.44 10.73 1.86
C LEU A 302 4.28 9.54 2.32
N PRO A 303 5.26 9.74 3.22
CA PRO A 303 5.96 8.62 3.83
C PRO A 303 5.00 7.77 4.66
N VAL A 304 5.21 6.46 4.69
CA VAL A 304 4.47 5.51 5.53
C VAL A 304 5.38 4.99 6.64
N ALA A 305 4.88 4.98 7.86
CA ALA A 305 5.60 4.52 9.04
C ALA A 305 4.86 3.38 9.73
N ALA A 306 5.62 2.46 10.33
CA ALA A 306 5.10 1.32 11.04
C ALA A 306 5.86 1.05 12.34
N HIS A 307 5.11 0.64 13.36
CA HIS A 307 5.64 -0.09 14.51
C HIS A 307 5.60 -1.58 14.21
N ILE A 308 6.72 -2.27 14.40
CA ILE A 308 6.87 -3.70 14.11
C ILE A 308 7.36 -4.42 15.37
N ARG A 309 6.70 -5.52 15.70
CA ARG A 309 7.12 -6.48 16.73
C ARG A 309 7.72 -7.71 16.05
N LEU A 310 8.96 -8.07 16.43
CA LEU A 310 9.75 -9.17 15.84
C LEU A 310 9.55 -10.51 16.59
#